data_AF-A0A7Y4E3S3-F1
#
_entry.id   AF-A0A7Y4E3S3-F1
#
_cell.length_a   1.000
_cell.length_b   1.000
_cell.length_c   1.000
_cell.angle_alpha   90.00
_cell.angle_beta   90.00
_cell.angle_gamma   90.00
#
_symmetry.space_group_name_H-M   'P 1'
#
loop_
_entity.id
_entity.type
_entity.pdbx_description
1 polymer ?
#
loop_
_entity_poly.entity_id
_entity_poly.type
_entity_poly.pdbx_seq_one_letter_code
_entity_poly.pdbx_strand_id
1 'polypeptide(L)'
;MAESDGQERTEEATPRRLQQAKEKGQVARSKELASASVLIVGAVSLMWFGESLARALFSIMSRLFALKRDEIYDVAKLFDIAGGALASLLLPLLLILLTLFIAAVIGAAGVGGISFSAEAAMPKLSKMNPLSGLKRMVGLQSWVELVKSILKVGLVTGVAIYLIQASQADLIQLSMDVYPQNIFHALDILLNFVLLISCSLLIVVAIDIPFQIWQHADQLKMTKQEVKDEYKDTEGKPEVKGRIRMLQREAAQRRMMADVPQADVIVTNPEHFSVALRYQQKTDRAPVVVAKGTDHLAMKIREIAREHDIAIVPAPPLARALYYTTELEQQIPDALFTAVAQVLAFVFQLKQYRKRGGQRPKLKDYELPIPPEYRH
;
A
#
# COMPACT_ATOMS: atom_id res chain seq x y z
N MET A 1 -14.15 -4.56 -24.11
CA MET A 1 -13.08 -5.29 -23.43
C MET A 1 -13.42 -6.75 -23.57
N ALA A 2 -12.57 -7.49 -24.26
CA ALA A 2 -12.80 -8.86 -24.67
C ALA A 2 -13.17 -9.73 -23.47
N GLU A 3 -14.20 -10.56 -23.67
CA GLU A 3 -14.58 -11.65 -22.80
C GLU A 3 -13.39 -12.62 -22.71
N SER A 4 -12.56 -12.45 -21.69
CA SER A 4 -11.53 -13.42 -21.34
C SER A 4 -12.09 -14.37 -20.29
N ASP A 5 -12.40 -15.57 -20.75
CA ASP A 5 -12.65 -16.82 -20.04
C ASP A 5 -13.69 -16.86 -18.91
N GLY A 6 -14.64 -17.79 -19.06
CA GLY A 6 -15.62 -18.22 -18.05
C GLY A 6 -14.99 -18.95 -16.86
N GLN A 7 -13.83 -18.49 -16.40
CA GLN A 7 -13.24 -18.94 -15.16
C GLN A 7 -13.83 -18.11 -14.02
N GLU A 8 -14.51 -18.78 -13.09
CA GLU A 8 -15.08 -18.10 -11.94
C GLU A 8 -13.99 -17.37 -11.15
N ARG A 9 -14.28 -16.12 -10.81
CA ARG A 9 -13.42 -15.28 -9.97
C ARG A 9 -13.56 -15.73 -8.53
N THR A 10 -12.68 -16.63 -8.11
CA THR A 10 -12.70 -17.22 -6.76
C THR A 10 -11.62 -16.67 -5.84
N GLU A 11 -10.55 -16.11 -6.39
CA GLU A 11 -9.40 -15.66 -5.61
C GLU A 11 -9.63 -14.26 -5.05
N GLU A 12 -9.08 -14.00 -3.86
CA GLU A 12 -9.12 -12.68 -3.23
C GLU A 12 -8.27 -11.66 -4.00
N ALA A 13 -8.68 -10.40 -3.89
CA ALA A 13 -7.97 -9.29 -4.52
C ALA A 13 -6.58 -9.09 -3.90
N THR A 14 -5.55 -8.99 -4.73
CA THR A 14 -4.20 -8.67 -4.28
C THR A 14 -4.12 -7.23 -3.72
N PRO A 15 -3.09 -6.89 -2.93
CA PRO A 15 -2.89 -5.52 -2.43
C PRO A 15 -2.80 -4.47 -3.55
N ARG A 16 -2.16 -4.82 -4.67
CA ARG A 16 -2.01 -3.95 -5.83
C ARG A 16 -3.35 -3.75 -6.55
N ARG A 17 -4.19 -4.78 -6.66
CA ARG A 17 -5.56 -4.64 -7.17
C ARG A 17 -6.42 -3.72 -6.30
N LEU A 18 -6.32 -3.85 -4.97
CA LEU A 18 -7.02 -2.96 -4.03
C LEU A 18 -6.56 -1.50 -4.17
N GLN A 19 -5.26 -1.28 -4.35
CA GLN A 19 -4.70 0.05 -4.57
C GLN A 19 -5.19 0.67 -5.88
N GLN A 20 -5.18 -0.09 -6.99
CA GLN A 20 -5.71 0.37 -8.27
C GLN A 20 -7.21 0.68 -8.20
N ALA A 21 -7.99 -0.11 -7.46
CA ALA A 21 -9.40 0.16 -7.24
C ALA A 21 -9.61 1.50 -6.53
N LYS A 22 -8.82 1.78 -5.48
CA LYS A 22 -8.82 3.07 -4.78
C LYS A 22 -8.43 4.24 -5.68
N GLU A 23 -7.37 4.09 -6.49
CA GLU A 23 -6.90 5.12 -7.44
C GLU A 23 -7.96 5.45 -8.50
N LYS A 24 -8.73 4.44 -8.94
CA LYS A 24 -9.87 4.60 -9.84
C LYS A 24 -11.13 5.13 -9.16
N GLY A 25 -11.08 5.41 -7.85
CA GLY A 25 -12.22 5.89 -7.06
C GLY A 25 -13.28 4.83 -6.79
N GLN A 26 -12.99 3.56 -7.01
CA GLN A 26 -13.90 2.45 -6.71
C GLN A 26 -13.74 2.08 -5.23
N VAL A 27 -14.66 2.57 -4.41
CA VAL A 27 -14.75 2.28 -2.98
C VAL A 27 -16.15 1.80 -2.63
N ALA A 28 -16.28 0.96 -1.60
CA ALA A 28 -17.58 0.56 -1.06
C ALA A 28 -18.36 1.79 -0.56
N ARG A 29 -19.65 1.90 -0.88
CA ARG A 29 -20.51 3.00 -0.43
C ARG A 29 -21.88 2.49 -0.04
N SER A 30 -22.32 2.84 1.17
CA SER A 30 -23.69 2.58 1.63
C SER A 30 -24.55 3.82 1.43
N LYS A 31 -25.59 3.69 0.61
CA LYS A 31 -26.58 4.78 0.41
C LYS A 31 -27.50 4.92 1.62
N GLU A 32 -27.78 3.80 2.30
CA GLU A 32 -28.64 3.78 3.46
C GLU A 32 -27.96 4.47 4.65
N LEU A 33 -26.65 4.22 4.88
CA LEU A 33 -25.89 4.91 5.92
C LEU A 33 -25.88 6.42 5.69
N ALA A 34 -25.62 6.87 4.46
CA ALA A 34 -25.62 8.29 4.12
C ALA A 34 -27.00 8.92 4.41
N SER A 35 -28.08 8.28 3.98
CA SER A 35 -29.45 8.78 4.16
C SER A 35 -29.86 8.82 5.64
N ALA A 36 -29.60 7.74 6.39
CA ALA A 36 -29.93 7.66 7.81
C ALA A 36 -29.12 8.65 8.65
N SER A 37 -27.83 8.84 8.34
CA SER A 37 -26.97 9.81 9.03
C SER A 37 -27.53 11.23 8.90
N VAL A 38 -27.97 11.62 7.70
CA VAL A 38 -28.57 12.93 7.44
C VAL A 38 -29.88 13.11 8.19
N LEU A 39 -30.75 12.09 8.22
CA LEU A 39 -32.04 12.16 8.91
C LEU A 39 -31.87 12.25 10.43
N ILE A 40 -31.02 11.39 11.01
CA ILE A 40 -30.79 11.35 12.47
C ILE A 40 -30.10 12.62 12.93
N VAL A 41 -28.99 13.01 12.27
CA VAL A 41 -28.29 14.25 12.64
C VAL A 41 -29.16 15.47 12.32
N GLY A 42 -30.00 15.41 11.29
CA GLY A 42 -30.99 16.44 11.00
C GLY A 42 -31.98 16.63 12.16
N ALA A 43 -32.55 15.54 12.67
CA ALA A 43 -33.43 15.58 13.83
C ALA A 43 -32.72 16.15 15.07
N VAL A 44 -31.53 15.63 15.38
CA VAL A 44 -30.73 16.08 16.55
C VAL A 44 -30.30 17.54 16.41
N SER A 45 -29.85 17.96 15.22
CA SER A 45 -29.47 19.35 14.97
C SER A 45 -30.66 20.30 15.11
N LEU A 46 -31.85 19.88 14.68
CA LEU A 46 -33.07 20.65 14.87
C LEU A 46 -33.48 20.70 16.35
N MET A 47 -33.23 19.66 17.14
CA MET A 47 -33.45 19.70 18.59
C MET A 47 -32.49 20.67 19.30
N TRP A 48 -31.21 20.70 18.91
CA TRP A 48 -30.21 21.56 19.56
C TRP A 48 -30.27 23.03 19.10
N PHE A 49 -30.49 23.27 17.81
CA PHE A 49 -30.44 24.61 17.22
C PHE A 49 -31.82 25.16 16.84
N GLY A 50 -32.86 24.32 16.86
CA GLY A 50 -34.22 24.71 16.46
C GLY A 50 -34.83 25.76 17.38
N GLU A 51 -34.52 25.74 18.68
CA GLU A 51 -34.97 26.80 19.59
C GLU A 51 -34.40 28.17 19.18
N SER A 52 -33.10 28.24 18.89
CA SER A 52 -32.47 29.48 18.41
C SER A 52 -33.06 29.94 17.07
N LEU A 53 -33.31 29.00 16.16
CA LEU A 53 -33.94 29.29 14.87
C LEU A 53 -35.38 29.80 15.04
N ALA A 54 -36.17 29.16 15.92
CA ALA A 54 -37.54 29.54 16.20
C ALA A 54 -37.61 30.94 16.85
N ARG A 55 -36.73 31.23 17.81
CA ARG A 55 -36.62 32.57 18.42
C ARG A 55 -36.24 33.65 17.39
N ALA A 56 -35.30 33.35 16.49
CA ALA A 56 -34.93 34.26 15.41
C ALA A 56 -36.11 34.52 14.46
N LEU A 57 -36.78 33.46 14.01
CA LEU A 57 -37.98 33.54 13.17
C LEU A 57 -39.10 34.34 13.85
N PHE A 58 -39.35 34.08 15.14
CA PHE A 58 -40.33 34.80 15.93
C PHE A 58 -40.00 36.29 16.00
N SER A 59 -38.76 36.64 16.36
CA SER A 59 -38.30 38.04 16.43
C SER A 59 -38.47 38.78 15.10
N ILE A 60 -38.12 38.12 13.99
CA ILE A 60 -38.26 38.67 12.65
C ILE A 60 -39.72 38.88 12.29
N MET A 61 -40.55 37.86 12.50
CA MET A 61 -41.98 37.95 12.19
C MET A 61 -42.64 39.07 12.99
N SER A 62 -42.36 39.16 14.30
CA SER A 62 -42.83 40.27 15.13
C SER A 62 -42.35 41.63 14.62
N ARG A 63 -41.09 41.74 14.20
CA ARG A 63 -40.53 42.99 13.67
C ARG A 63 -41.16 43.41 12.34
N LEU A 64 -41.38 42.45 11.44
CA LEU A 64 -41.97 42.67 10.12
C LEU A 64 -43.47 42.96 10.19
N PHE A 65 -44.16 42.51 11.23
CA PHE A 65 -45.57 42.86 11.48
C PHE A 65 -45.76 44.15 12.28
N ALA A 66 -44.71 44.66 12.93
CA ALA A 66 -44.72 45.89 13.71
C ALA A 66 -43.93 47.03 13.02
N LEU A 67 -44.19 47.27 11.73
CA LEU A 67 -43.59 48.40 11.00
C LEU A 67 -44.18 49.73 11.47
N LYS A 68 -43.31 50.72 11.70
CA LYS A 68 -43.74 52.08 12.02
C LYS A 68 -44.05 52.87 10.75
N ARG A 69 -44.90 53.89 10.88
CA ARG A 69 -45.30 54.73 9.74
C ARG A 69 -44.09 55.32 9.01
N ASP A 70 -43.10 55.84 9.74
CA ASP A 70 -41.90 56.45 9.16
C ASP A 70 -40.94 55.45 8.49
N GLU A 71 -41.10 54.14 8.77
CA GLU A 71 -40.38 53.05 8.11
C GLU A 71 -41.09 52.65 6.82
N ILE A 72 -42.42 52.67 6.80
CA ILE A 72 -43.22 52.31 5.61
C ILE A 72 -43.01 53.29 4.45
N TYR A 73 -42.88 54.58 4.75
CA TYR A 73 -42.69 55.61 3.72
C TYR A 73 -41.23 55.80 3.28
N ASP A 74 -40.30 55.04 3.86
CA ASP A 74 -38.87 55.11 3.53
C ASP A 74 -38.35 53.73 3.11
N VAL A 75 -38.15 53.57 1.80
CA VAL A 75 -37.71 52.31 1.19
C VAL A 75 -36.35 51.86 1.71
N ALA A 76 -35.43 52.79 2.04
CA ALA A 76 -34.11 52.43 2.55
C ALA A 76 -34.22 51.75 3.92
N LYS A 77 -35.06 52.28 4.81
CA LYS A 77 -35.32 51.67 6.12
C LYS A 77 -35.94 50.28 6.00
N LEU A 78 -36.82 50.06 5.02
CA LEU A 78 -37.39 48.73 4.77
C LEU A 78 -36.31 47.71 4.36
N PHE A 79 -35.34 48.12 3.53
CA PHE A 79 -34.20 47.27 3.17
C PHE A 79 -33.30 46.97 4.38
N ASP A 80 -33.06 47.94 5.25
CA ASP A 80 -32.27 47.72 6.47
C ASP A 80 -32.96 46.73 7.42
N ILE A 81 -34.28 46.83 7.56
CA ILE A 81 -35.09 45.90 8.37
C ILE A 81 -35.03 44.48 7.77
N ALA A 82 -35.20 44.35 6.46
CA ALA A 82 -35.10 43.08 5.76
C ALA A 82 -33.69 42.47 5.86
N GLY A 83 -32.64 43.30 5.73
CA GLY A 83 -31.25 42.90 5.87
C GLY A 83 -30.92 42.41 7.27
N GLY A 84 -31.35 43.14 8.31
CA GLY A 84 -31.20 42.74 9.70
C GLY A 84 -31.94 41.45 10.03
N ALA A 85 -33.14 41.27 9.47
CA ALA A 85 -33.90 40.02 9.58
C ALA A 85 -33.20 38.83 8.92
N LEU A 86 -32.67 39.01 7.71
CA LEU A 86 -31.94 37.95 7.03
C LEU A 86 -30.64 37.58 7.78
N ALA A 87 -29.92 38.59 8.27
CA ALA A 87 -28.68 38.40 9.02
C ALA A 87 -28.90 37.60 10.31
N SER A 88 -30.00 37.82 11.02
CA SER A 88 -30.30 37.11 12.27
C SER A 88 -30.74 35.65 12.06
N LEU A 89 -31.28 35.29 10.87
CA LEU A 89 -31.54 33.89 10.49
C LEU A 89 -30.30 33.14 10.03
N LEU A 90 -29.32 33.87 9.48
CA LEU A 90 -28.20 33.28 8.77
C LEU A 90 -27.41 32.35 9.69
N LEU A 91 -27.11 32.78 10.93
CA LEU A 91 -26.30 31.99 11.84
C LEU A 91 -27.01 30.69 12.31
N PRO A 92 -28.24 30.71 12.86
CA PRO A 92 -28.93 29.47 13.25
C PRO A 92 -29.14 28.50 12.08
N LEU A 93 -29.51 29.02 10.91
CA LEU A 93 -29.73 28.20 9.72
C LEU A 93 -28.41 27.59 9.20
N LEU A 94 -27.34 28.37 9.20
CA LEU A 94 -26.01 27.91 8.77
C LEU A 94 -25.48 26.81 9.70
N LEU A 95 -25.71 26.90 11.01
CA LEU A 95 -25.32 25.83 11.94
C LEU A 95 -26.04 24.51 11.63
N ILE A 96 -27.35 24.54 11.43
CA ILE A 96 -28.12 23.35 11.03
C ILE A 96 -27.61 22.81 9.69
N LEU A 97 -27.48 23.67 8.68
CA LEU A 97 -27.04 23.24 7.34
C LEU A 97 -25.61 22.70 7.36
N LEU A 98 -24.72 23.28 8.16
CA LEU A 98 -23.34 22.81 8.32
C LEU A 98 -23.31 21.43 8.99
N THR A 99 -24.09 21.21 10.05
CA THR A 99 -24.18 19.88 10.67
C THR A 99 -24.76 18.83 9.75
N LEU A 100 -25.79 19.17 8.95
CA LEU A 100 -26.33 18.31 7.91
C LEU A 100 -25.29 17.99 6.83
N PHE A 101 -24.52 18.99 6.39
CA PHE A 101 -23.44 18.81 5.42
C PHE A 101 -22.37 17.85 5.97
N ILE A 102 -21.92 18.05 7.21
CA ILE A 102 -20.95 17.17 7.87
C ILE A 102 -21.52 15.75 7.98
N ALA A 103 -22.78 15.60 8.38
CA ALA A 103 -23.44 14.30 8.47
C ALA A 103 -23.53 13.59 7.11
N ALA A 104 -23.85 14.33 6.04
CA ALA A 104 -23.90 13.79 4.68
C ALA A 104 -22.51 13.32 4.22
N VAL A 105 -21.46 14.12 4.46
CA VAL A 105 -20.08 13.77 4.10
C VAL A 105 -19.61 12.55 4.88
N ILE A 106 -19.76 12.55 6.20
CA ILE A 106 -19.34 11.43 7.06
C ILE A 106 -20.15 10.18 6.73
N GLY A 107 -21.47 10.28 6.59
CA GLY A 107 -22.34 9.15 6.25
C GLY A 107 -21.99 8.52 4.90
N ALA A 108 -21.70 9.34 3.88
CA ALA A 108 -21.29 8.84 2.57
C ALA A 108 -19.87 8.25 2.57
N ALA A 109 -18.96 8.79 3.38
CA ALA A 109 -17.57 8.32 3.49
C ALA A 109 -17.39 7.17 4.50
N GLY A 110 -18.39 6.88 5.35
CA GLY A 110 -18.24 6.00 6.51
C GLY A 110 -17.85 4.54 6.19
N VAL A 111 -18.14 4.05 4.98
CA VAL A 111 -17.79 2.67 4.57
C VAL A 111 -16.47 2.62 3.80
N GLY A 112 -16.36 3.36 2.68
CA GLY A 112 -15.24 3.26 1.76
C GLY A 112 -14.13 4.30 1.97
N GLY A 113 -14.31 5.22 2.91
CA GLY A 113 -13.44 6.36 3.11
C GLY A 113 -13.55 7.41 2.00
N ILE A 114 -12.63 8.37 2.04
CA ILE A 114 -12.53 9.44 1.05
C ILE A 114 -11.40 9.08 0.08
N SER A 115 -11.75 8.81 -1.18
CA SER A 115 -10.77 8.66 -2.26
C SER A 115 -10.97 9.76 -3.29
N PHE A 116 -9.89 10.47 -3.61
CA PHE A 116 -9.87 11.47 -4.66
C PHE A 116 -9.32 10.84 -5.95
N SER A 117 -10.18 10.70 -6.96
CA SER A 117 -9.80 10.14 -8.26
C SER A 117 -10.20 11.10 -9.39
N ALA A 118 -9.21 11.75 -9.98
CA ALA A 118 -9.41 12.58 -11.17
C ALA A 118 -9.96 11.74 -12.34
N GLU A 119 -9.51 10.49 -12.47
CA GLU A 119 -9.98 9.57 -13.51
C GLU A 119 -11.47 9.21 -13.36
N ALA A 120 -11.99 9.15 -12.13
CA ALA A 120 -13.40 8.90 -11.88
C ALA A 120 -14.30 10.07 -12.29
N ALA A 121 -13.77 11.30 -12.24
CA ALA A 121 -14.44 12.55 -12.61
C ALA A 121 -14.44 12.81 -14.13
N MET A 122 -13.60 12.12 -14.90
CA MET A 122 -13.57 12.26 -16.35
C MET A 122 -14.86 11.72 -17.03
N PRO A 123 -15.34 12.36 -18.10
CA PRO A 123 -16.47 11.86 -18.87
C PRO A 123 -16.11 10.54 -19.55
N LYS A 124 -16.81 9.46 -19.19
CA LYS A 124 -16.62 8.13 -19.77
C LYS A 124 -17.91 7.73 -20.50
N LEU A 125 -17.89 7.73 -21.84
CA LEU A 125 -19.02 7.32 -22.71
C LEU A 125 -19.53 5.91 -22.38
N SER A 126 -18.66 5.04 -21.88
CA SER A 126 -19.01 3.69 -21.44
C SER A 126 -20.04 3.65 -20.30
N LYS A 127 -20.15 4.71 -19.48
CA LYS A 127 -21.15 4.82 -18.41
C LYS A 127 -22.58 5.05 -18.95
N MET A 128 -22.74 5.47 -20.21
CA MET A 128 -24.04 5.74 -20.83
C MET A 128 -24.60 4.56 -21.63
N ASN A 129 -23.96 3.39 -21.60
CA ASN A 129 -24.42 2.24 -22.36
C ASN A 129 -25.73 1.65 -21.76
N PRO A 130 -26.86 1.66 -22.48
CA PRO A 130 -28.16 1.23 -21.96
C PRO A 130 -28.20 -0.26 -21.61
N LEU A 131 -27.45 -1.10 -22.32
CA LEU A 131 -27.41 -2.55 -22.11
C LEU A 131 -26.78 -2.89 -20.76
N SER A 132 -25.73 -2.15 -20.38
CA SER A 132 -25.09 -2.27 -19.06
C SER A 132 -26.02 -1.80 -17.93
N GLY A 133 -26.85 -0.78 -18.20
CA GLY A 133 -27.88 -0.31 -17.29
C GLY A 133 -28.96 -1.36 -17.02
N LEU A 134 -29.51 -1.96 -18.09
CA LEU A 134 -30.52 -3.02 -17.97
C LEU A 134 -29.99 -4.23 -17.19
N LYS A 135 -28.77 -4.69 -17.49
CA LYS A 135 -28.15 -5.81 -16.77
C LYS A 135 -28.02 -5.52 -15.26
N ARG A 136 -27.74 -4.27 -14.88
CA ARG A 136 -27.68 -3.85 -13.47
C ARG A 136 -29.05 -3.82 -12.79
N MET A 137 -30.13 -3.57 -13.55
CA MET A 137 -31.50 -3.52 -13.02
C MET A 137 -32.12 -4.89 -12.74
N VAL A 138 -31.67 -5.95 -13.42
CA VAL A 138 -32.26 -7.32 -13.30
C VAL A 138 -31.39 -8.27 -12.47
N GLY A 139 -30.26 -7.81 -11.94
CA GLY A 139 -29.33 -8.63 -11.14
C GLY A 139 -29.77 -8.83 -9.68
N LEU A 140 -29.06 -9.73 -8.97
CA LEU A 140 -29.21 -10.00 -7.52
C LEU A 140 -29.21 -8.71 -6.67
N GLN A 141 -28.44 -7.71 -7.08
CA GLN A 141 -28.37 -6.40 -6.42
C GLN A 141 -29.73 -5.70 -6.39
N SER A 142 -30.50 -5.75 -7.48
CA SER A 142 -31.81 -5.10 -7.55
C SER A 142 -32.82 -5.77 -6.62
N TRP A 143 -32.75 -7.11 -6.50
CA TRP A 143 -33.58 -7.86 -5.55
C TRP A 143 -33.28 -7.49 -4.10
N VAL A 144 -31.99 -7.36 -3.75
CA VAL A 144 -31.60 -6.92 -2.40
C VAL A 144 -32.06 -5.49 -2.11
N GLU A 145 -31.92 -4.57 -3.08
CA GLU A 145 -32.43 -3.20 -2.97
C GLU A 145 -33.95 -3.14 -2.82
N LEU A 146 -34.69 -4.01 -3.51
CA LEU A 146 -36.15 -4.12 -3.39
C LEU A 146 -36.54 -4.57 -1.97
N VAL A 147 -35.90 -5.62 -1.45
CA VAL A 147 -36.15 -6.11 -0.08
C VAL A 147 -35.86 -5.03 0.96
N LYS A 148 -34.73 -4.32 0.84
CA LYS A 148 -34.42 -3.18 1.71
C LYS A 148 -35.46 -2.06 1.60
N SER A 149 -35.98 -1.80 0.41
CA SER A 149 -36.99 -0.75 0.20
C SER A 149 -38.32 -1.10 0.88
N ILE A 150 -38.77 -2.36 0.77
CA ILE A 150 -39.96 -2.84 1.48
C ILE A 150 -39.73 -2.77 3.00
N LEU A 151 -38.56 -3.20 3.48
CA LEU A 151 -38.19 -3.13 4.90
C LEU A 151 -38.22 -1.69 5.42
N LYS A 152 -37.68 -0.72 4.67
CA LYS A 152 -37.72 0.71 5.03
C LYS A 152 -39.15 1.21 5.20
N VAL A 153 -40.01 0.95 4.22
CA VAL A 153 -41.42 1.39 4.29
C VAL A 153 -42.12 0.73 5.48
N GLY A 154 -41.91 -0.57 5.69
CA GLY A 154 -42.47 -1.30 6.81
C GLY A 154 -42.02 -0.77 8.17
N LEU A 155 -40.72 -0.50 8.33
CA LEU A 155 -40.17 0.06 9.57
C LEU A 155 -40.69 1.48 9.84
N VAL A 156 -40.60 2.38 8.86
CA VAL A 156 -41.06 3.77 9.02
C VAL A 156 -42.55 3.80 9.35
N THR A 157 -43.37 3.06 8.61
CA THR A 157 -44.82 3.01 8.82
C THR A 157 -45.16 2.37 10.16
N GLY A 158 -44.53 1.23 10.48
CA GLY A 158 -44.78 0.51 11.73
C GLY A 158 -44.38 1.33 12.96
N VAL A 159 -43.21 1.96 12.95
CA VAL A 159 -42.75 2.82 14.05
C VAL A 159 -43.61 4.08 14.14
N ALA A 160 -43.96 4.73 13.04
CA ALA A 160 -44.84 5.90 13.08
C ALA A 160 -46.22 5.57 13.68
N ILE A 161 -46.86 4.48 13.25
CA ILE A 161 -48.14 4.03 13.82
C ILE A 161 -47.98 3.68 15.30
N TYR A 162 -46.93 2.94 15.66
CA TYR A 162 -46.66 2.58 17.05
C TYR A 162 -46.49 3.82 17.94
N LEU A 163 -45.71 4.81 17.52
CA LEU A 163 -45.49 6.04 18.30
C LEU A 163 -46.76 6.86 18.47
N ILE A 164 -47.57 6.99 17.41
CA ILE A 164 -48.87 7.67 17.47
C ILE A 164 -49.81 6.97 18.46
N GLN A 165 -49.86 5.64 18.43
CA GLN A 165 -50.70 4.87 19.36
C GLN A 165 -50.17 4.94 20.80
N ALA A 166 -48.85 4.78 20.99
CA ALA A 166 -48.21 4.82 22.30
C ALA A 166 -48.35 6.20 22.97
N SER A 167 -48.36 7.27 22.18
CA SER A 167 -48.48 8.65 22.68
C SER A 167 -49.89 9.23 22.49
N GLN A 168 -50.90 8.39 22.22
CA GLN A 168 -52.25 8.85 21.91
C GLN A 168 -52.85 9.73 23.01
N ALA A 169 -52.67 9.34 24.28
CA ALA A 169 -53.18 10.11 25.42
C ALA A 169 -52.55 11.50 25.49
N ASP A 170 -51.24 11.57 25.32
CA ASP A 170 -50.45 12.81 25.34
C ASP A 170 -50.83 13.74 24.17
N LEU A 171 -51.00 13.16 22.97
CA LEU A 171 -51.45 13.89 21.78
C LEU A 171 -52.85 14.50 21.93
N ILE A 172 -53.78 13.79 22.59
CA ILE A 172 -55.11 14.33 22.90
C ILE A 172 -55.00 15.44 23.96
N GLN A 173 -54.14 15.25 24.96
CA GLN A 173 -53.93 16.19 26.06
C GLN A 173 -53.38 17.54 25.58
N LEU A 174 -52.60 17.58 24.50
CA LEU A 174 -52.11 18.84 23.89
C LEU A 174 -53.23 19.86 23.60
N SER A 175 -54.44 19.39 23.27
CA SER A 175 -55.58 20.28 23.00
C SER A 175 -56.21 20.88 24.25
N MET A 176 -55.95 20.29 25.42
CA MET A 176 -56.46 20.75 26.72
C MET A 176 -55.40 21.45 27.57
N ASP A 177 -54.14 21.44 27.11
CA ASP A 177 -53.01 22.06 27.81
C ASP A 177 -53.00 23.59 27.65
N VAL A 178 -52.29 24.27 28.56
CA VAL A 178 -52.31 25.73 28.68
C VAL A 178 -51.46 26.39 27.58
N TYR A 179 -52.00 27.45 26.97
CA TYR A 179 -51.24 28.29 26.04
C TYR A 179 -50.25 29.21 26.79
N PRO A 180 -48.99 29.35 26.34
CA PRO A 180 -48.39 28.84 25.10
C PRO A 180 -47.62 27.51 25.21
N GLN A 181 -47.58 26.88 26.39
CA GLN A 181 -46.79 25.68 26.65
C GLN A 181 -47.16 24.50 25.74
N ASN A 182 -48.45 24.38 25.39
CA ASN A 182 -48.95 23.33 24.50
C ASN A 182 -48.24 23.29 23.12
N ILE A 183 -47.84 24.44 22.57
CA ILE A 183 -47.12 24.51 21.28
C ILE A 183 -45.70 23.96 21.42
N PHE A 184 -45.00 24.34 22.50
CA PHE A 184 -43.65 23.84 22.77
C PHE A 184 -43.66 22.34 23.02
N HIS A 185 -44.62 21.87 23.81
CA HIS A 185 -44.78 20.44 24.08
C HIS A 185 -45.09 19.64 22.79
N ALA A 186 -45.94 20.17 21.90
CA ALA A 186 -46.20 19.54 20.61
C ALA A 186 -44.94 19.43 19.73
N LEU A 187 -44.09 20.47 19.72
CA LEU A 187 -42.83 20.46 18.97
C LEU A 187 -41.84 19.44 19.54
N ASP A 188 -41.75 19.32 20.87
CA ASP A 188 -40.89 18.31 21.51
C ASP A 188 -41.32 16.88 21.16
N ILE A 189 -42.63 16.59 21.21
CA ILE A 189 -43.17 15.30 20.78
C ILE A 189 -42.86 15.05 19.29
N LEU A 190 -43.08 16.05 18.44
CA LEU A 190 -42.81 15.95 17.00
C LEU A 190 -41.34 15.64 16.72
N LEU A 191 -40.41 16.37 17.34
CA LEU A 191 -38.97 16.15 17.15
C LEU A 191 -38.53 14.78 17.66
N ASN A 192 -39.08 14.34 18.80
CA ASN A 192 -38.84 12.99 19.30
C ASN A 192 -39.35 11.91 18.34
N PHE A 193 -40.53 12.11 17.73
CA PHE A 193 -41.05 11.18 16.73
C PHE A 193 -40.17 11.13 15.49
N VAL A 194 -39.78 12.29 14.95
CA VAL A 194 -38.87 12.38 13.81
C VAL A 194 -37.55 11.68 14.11
N LEU A 195 -36.98 11.87 15.31
CA LEU A 195 -35.75 11.21 15.73
C LEU A 195 -35.93 9.69 15.80
N LEU A 196 -36.96 9.19 16.49
CA LEU A 196 -37.18 7.75 16.68
C LEU A 196 -37.49 7.03 15.36
N ILE A 197 -38.29 7.64 14.48
CA ILE A 197 -38.56 7.12 13.14
C ILE A 197 -37.26 7.09 12.32
N SER A 198 -36.44 8.14 12.39
CA SER A 198 -35.13 8.18 11.70
C SER A 198 -34.18 7.11 12.24
N CYS A 199 -34.13 6.91 13.56
CA CYS A 199 -33.32 5.88 14.20
C CYS A 199 -33.77 4.46 13.82
N SER A 200 -35.04 4.23 13.49
CA SER A 200 -35.51 2.91 13.01
C SER A 200 -34.78 2.46 11.74
N LEU A 201 -34.31 3.40 10.91
CA LEU A 201 -33.55 3.10 9.69
C LEU A 201 -32.16 2.53 9.99
N LEU A 202 -31.64 2.63 11.23
CA LEU A 202 -30.38 2.01 11.61
C LEU A 202 -30.41 0.48 11.42
N ILE A 203 -31.58 -0.15 11.53
CA ILE A 203 -31.75 -1.58 11.24
C ILE A 203 -31.43 -1.87 9.77
N VAL A 204 -31.90 -1.02 8.84
CA VAL A 204 -31.63 -1.17 7.41
C VAL A 204 -30.15 -0.92 7.13
N VAL A 205 -29.55 0.08 7.78
CA VAL A 205 -28.11 0.38 7.67
C VAL A 205 -27.25 -0.80 8.15
N ALA A 206 -27.64 -1.45 9.26
CA ALA A 206 -26.93 -2.59 9.81
C ALA A 206 -26.87 -3.79 8.85
N ILE A 207 -27.88 -3.93 7.98
CA ILE A 207 -27.92 -4.94 6.92
C ILE A 207 -27.17 -4.47 5.67
N ASP A 208 -27.32 -3.20 5.29
CA ASP A 208 -26.73 -2.64 4.07
C ASP A 208 -25.20 -2.58 4.15
N ILE A 209 -24.60 -2.14 5.26
CA ILE A 209 -23.14 -1.99 5.36
C ILE A 209 -22.40 -3.31 5.08
N PRO A 210 -22.68 -4.43 5.77
CA PRO A 210 -22.03 -5.71 5.48
C PRO A 210 -22.23 -6.16 4.03
N PHE A 211 -23.45 -5.98 3.49
CA PHE A 211 -23.75 -6.33 2.11
C PHE A 211 -22.91 -5.53 1.10
N GLN A 212 -22.78 -4.20 1.28
CA GLN A 212 -21.98 -3.36 0.40
C GLN A 212 -20.48 -3.68 0.50
N ILE A 213 -19.97 -4.02 1.69
CA ILE A 213 -18.58 -4.45 1.88
C ILE A 213 -18.34 -5.77 1.14
N TRP A 214 -19.21 -6.76 1.34
CA TRP A 214 -19.12 -8.04 0.65
C TRP A 214 -19.22 -7.90 -0.86
N GLN A 215 -20.19 -7.11 -1.36
CA GLN A 215 -20.38 -6.86 -2.78
C GLN A 215 -19.16 -6.17 -3.39
N HIS A 216 -18.54 -5.22 -2.68
CA HIS A 216 -17.32 -4.57 -3.14
C HIS A 216 -16.15 -5.55 -3.22
N ALA A 217 -15.97 -6.40 -2.20
CA ALA A 217 -14.95 -7.45 -2.22
C ALA A 217 -15.19 -8.46 -3.35
N ASP A 218 -16.44 -8.87 -3.58
CA ASP A 218 -16.83 -9.80 -4.64
C ASP A 218 -16.54 -9.24 -6.03
N GLN A 219 -16.79 -7.95 -6.26
CA GLN A 219 -16.43 -7.26 -7.51
C GLN A 219 -14.93 -7.20 -7.77
N LEU A 220 -14.11 -7.25 -6.71
CA LEU A 220 -12.66 -7.18 -6.79
C LEU A 220 -11.99 -8.57 -6.86
N LYS A 221 -12.75 -9.66 -6.68
CA LYS A 221 -12.23 -11.02 -6.85
C LYS A 221 -11.56 -11.21 -8.19
N MET A 222 -10.55 -12.05 -8.18
CA MET A 222 -9.65 -12.29 -9.30
C MET A 222 -9.74 -13.76 -9.74
N THR A 223 -9.39 -14.03 -10.99
CA THR A 223 -9.16 -15.41 -11.41
C THR A 223 -7.76 -15.86 -10.99
N LYS A 224 -7.54 -17.17 -10.86
CA LYS A 224 -6.20 -17.73 -10.59
C LYS A 224 -5.15 -17.26 -11.61
N GLN A 225 -5.57 -17.05 -12.86
CA GLN A 225 -4.69 -16.58 -13.92
C GLN A 225 -4.32 -15.10 -13.72
N GLU A 226 -5.30 -14.23 -13.42
CA GLU A 226 -5.06 -12.81 -13.12
C GLU A 226 -4.08 -12.63 -11.95
N VAL A 227 -4.23 -13.42 -10.88
CA VAL A 227 -3.33 -13.37 -9.73
C VAL A 227 -1.90 -13.77 -10.14
N LYS A 228 -1.74 -14.87 -10.89
CA LYS A 228 -0.42 -15.30 -11.38
C LYS A 228 0.24 -14.26 -12.26
N ASP A 229 -0.52 -13.61 -13.13
CA ASP A 229 0.01 -12.60 -14.03
C ASP A 229 0.40 -11.32 -13.28
N GLU A 230 -0.36 -10.92 -12.27
CA GLU A 230 0.02 -9.80 -11.40
C GLU A 230 1.29 -10.07 -10.57
N TYR A 231 1.47 -11.32 -10.10
CA TYR A 231 2.73 -11.74 -9.47
C TYR A 231 3.91 -11.65 -10.44
N LYS A 232 3.74 -12.08 -11.70
CA LYS A 232 4.79 -11.96 -12.72
C LYS A 232 5.14 -10.50 -13.03
N ASP A 233 4.14 -9.62 -13.07
CA ASP A 233 4.33 -8.20 -13.34
C ASP A 233 5.01 -7.46 -12.18
N THR A 234 4.81 -7.92 -10.95
CA THR A 234 5.36 -7.27 -9.75
C THR A 234 6.75 -7.81 -9.41
N GLU A 235 6.95 -9.13 -9.46
CA GLU A 235 8.22 -9.76 -9.09
C GLU A 235 9.16 -10.03 -10.27
N GLY A 236 8.68 -9.86 -11.51
CA GLY A 236 9.39 -10.28 -12.71
C GLY A 236 9.35 -11.79 -12.91
N LYS A 237 9.61 -12.23 -14.16
CA LYS A 237 9.60 -13.66 -14.50
C LYS A 237 10.76 -14.39 -13.79
N PRO A 238 10.54 -15.56 -13.17
CA PRO A 238 11.60 -16.36 -12.56
C PRO A 238 12.77 -16.65 -13.51
N GLU A 239 12.46 -16.88 -14.79
CA GLU A 239 13.43 -17.09 -15.86
C GLU A 239 14.37 -15.89 -16.04
N VAL A 240 13.83 -14.68 -15.94
CA VAL A 240 14.60 -13.43 -16.06
C VAL A 240 15.49 -13.25 -14.83
N LYS A 241 14.97 -13.47 -13.61
CA LYS A 241 15.79 -13.48 -12.38
C LYS A 241 16.93 -14.51 -12.45
N GLY A 242 16.64 -15.71 -12.96
CA GLY A 242 17.64 -16.76 -13.18
C GLY A 242 18.72 -16.33 -14.19
N ARG A 243 18.30 -15.75 -15.32
CA ARG A 243 19.23 -15.26 -16.36
C ARG A 243 20.12 -14.13 -15.87
N ILE A 244 19.58 -13.20 -15.08
CA ILE A 244 20.35 -12.13 -14.44
C ILE A 244 21.43 -12.72 -13.54
N ARG A 245 21.09 -13.70 -12.69
CA ARG A 245 22.08 -14.36 -11.82
C ARG A 245 23.17 -15.08 -12.60
N MET A 246 22.82 -15.74 -13.73
CA MET A 246 23.82 -16.38 -14.59
C MET A 246 24.78 -15.36 -15.21
N LEU A 247 24.26 -14.27 -15.78
CA LEU A 247 25.07 -13.20 -16.37
C LEU A 247 25.97 -12.51 -15.33
N GLN A 248 25.48 -12.32 -14.10
CA GLN A 248 26.28 -11.78 -13.00
C GLN A 248 27.46 -12.69 -12.64
N ARG A 249 27.25 -14.01 -12.58
CA ARG A 249 28.33 -14.99 -12.33
C ARG A 249 29.35 -14.99 -13.46
N GLU A 250 28.91 -14.95 -14.71
CA GLU A 250 29.79 -14.92 -15.88
C GLU A 250 30.64 -13.64 -15.91
N ALA A 251 30.03 -12.48 -15.64
CA ALA A 251 30.75 -11.21 -15.54
C ALA A 251 31.80 -11.22 -14.42
N ALA A 252 31.46 -11.78 -13.25
CA ALA A 252 32.41 -11.90 -12.14
C ALA A 252 33.59 -12.82 -12.49
N GLN A 253 33.33 -13.97 -13.13
CA GLN A 253 34.38 -14.87 -13.60
C GLN A 253 35.30 -14.21 -14.63
N ARG A 254 34.74 -13.44 -15.58
CA ARG A 254 35.54 -12.71 -16.58
C ARG A 254 36.46 -11.67 -15.93
N ARG A 255 35.99 -10.92 -14.92
CA ARG A 255 36.84 -9.97 -14.18
C ARG A 255 37.98 -10.67 -13.46
N MET A 256 37.65 -11.72 -12.69
CA MET A 256 38.66 -12.52 -11.99
C MET A 256 39.72 -13.08 -12.95
N MET A 257 39.35 -13.53 -14.14
CA MET A 257 40.32 -14.00 -15.15
C MET A 257 41.17 -12.87 -15.73
N ALA A 258 40.63 -11.66 -15.86
CA ALA A 258 41.37 -10.48 -16.31
C ALA A 258 42.41 -10.00 -15.28
N ASP A 259 42.27 -10.37 -14.01
CA ASP A 259 43.23 -10.03 -12.94
C ASP A 259 44.35 -11.08 -12.77
N VAL A 260 44.21 -12.28 -13.34
CA VAL A 260 45.25 -13.33 -13.32
C VAL A 260 46.61 -12.84 -13.83
N PRO A 261 46.71 -12.06 -14.94
CA PRO A 261 47.98 -11.52 -15.43
C PRO A 261 48.75 -10.65 -14.41
N GLN A 262 48.07 -10.11 -13.39
CA GLN A 262 48.69 -9.30 -12.35
C GLN A 262 49.29 -10.15 -11.21
N ALA A 263 49.14 -11.46 -11.24
CA ALA A 263 49.65 -12.35 -10.21
C ALA A 263 51.17 -12.53 -10.30
N ASP A 264 51.81 -12.60 -9.13
CA ASP A 264 53.24 -12.85 -9.01
C ASP A 264 53.57 -14.36 -9.01
N VAL A 265 52.64 -15.16 -8.46
CA VAL A 265 52.75 -16.62 -8.37
C VAL A 265 51.37 -17.27 -8.39
N ILE A 266 51.29 -18.48 -8.96
CA ILE A 266 50.12 -19.34 -8.85
C ILE A 266 50.48 -20.59 -8.07
N VAL A 267 49.79 -20.78 -6.95
CA VAL A 267 49.90 -21.97 -6.11
C VAL A 267 48.86 -22.98 -6.56
N THR A 268 49.29 -24.18 -6.96
CA THR A 268 48.37 -25.20 -7.50
C THR A 268 48.40 -26.49 -6.70
N ASN A 269 47.22 -27.09 -6.54
CA ASN A 269 47.05 -28.52 -6.38
C ASN A 269 46.79 -29.08 -7.79
N PRO A 270 47.71 -29.88 -8.37
CA PRO A 270 47.66 -30.33 -9.76
C PRO A 270 46.29 -30.82 -10.23
N GLU A 271 45.55 -31.52 -9.37
CA GLU A 271 44.29 -32.16 -9.74
C GLU A 271 43.05 -31.28 -9.50
N HIS A 272 43.11 -30.29 -8.58
CA HIS A 272 41.87 -29.67 -8.08
C HIS A 272 41.87 -28.15 -7.92
N PHE A 273 42.97 -27.51 -7.50
CA PHE A 273 42.94 -26.10 -7.08
C PHE A 273 44.02 -25.27 -7.77
N SER A 274 43.71 -24.02 -8.08
CA SER A 274 44.71 -23.00 -8.43
C SER A 274 44.34 -21.68 -7.79
N VAL A 275 45.29 -21.08 -7.07
CA VAL A 275 45.15 -19.79 -6.41
C VAL A 275 46.27 -18.88 -6.89
N ALA A 276 45.90 -17.76 -7.49
CA ALA A 276 46.80 -16.73 -7.97
C ALA A 276 46.98 -15.65 -6.89
N LEU A 277 48.22 -15.37 -6.54
CA LEU A 277 48.60 -14.42 -5.50
C LEU A 277 49.38 -13.26 -6.11
N ARG A 278 49.09 -12.06 -5.65
CA ARG A 278 49.82 -10.84 -5.95
C ARG A 278 50.41 -10.27 -4.66
N TYR A 279 51.65 -9.80 -4.72
CA TYR A 279 52.29 -9.10 -3.61
C TYR A 279 53.12 -7.92 -4.11
N GLN A 280 52.57 -6.72 -3.96
CA GLN A 280 53.27 -5.47 -4.25
C GLN A 280 53.93 -4.91 -2.99
N GLN A 281 55.27 -4.96 -2.92
CA GLN A 281 56.06 -4.54 -1.74
C GLN A 281 55.77 -3.12 -1.23
N LYS A 282 55.29 -2.21 -2.09
CA LYS A 282 55.00 -0.81 -1.73
C LYS A 282 53.56 -0.57 -1.28
N THR A 283 52.65 -1.50 -1.56
CA THR A 283 51.19 -1.28 -1.48
C THR A 283 50.51 -2.30 -0.58
N ASP A 284 50.92 -3.57 -0.69
CA ASP A 284 50.26 -4.70 -0.04
C ASP A 284 50.97 -5.01 1.29
N ARG A 285 50.21 -5.01 2.40
CA ARG A 285 50.72 -5.45 3.71
C ARG A 285 50.98 -6.96 3.76
N ALA A 286 50.20 -7.72 2.99
CA ALA A 286 50.29 -9.15 2.82
C ALA A 286 49.85 -9.54 1.40
N PRO A 287 50.27 -10.71 0.88
CA PRO A 287 49.83 -11.18 -0.43
C PRO A 287 48.30 -11.25 -0.55
N VAL A 288 47.78 -10.79 -1.69
CA VAL A 288 46.35 -10.72 -2.01
C VAL A 288 45.99 -11.82 -3.00
N VAL A 289 44.85 -12.49 -2.79
CA VAL A 289 44.32 -13.46 -3.74
C VAL A 289 43.61 -12.73 -4.88
N VAL A 290 44.18 -12.76 -6.08
CA VAL A 290 43.60 -12.09 -7.26
C VAL A 290 42.69 -13.01 -8.08
N ALA A 291 42.95 -14.32 -8.05
CA ALA A 291 42.07 -15.31 -8.65
C ALA A 291 42.17 -16.63 -7.88
N LYS A 292 41.06 -17.36 -7.77
CA LYS A 292 41.04 -18.73 -7.26
C LYS A 292 39.98 -19.55 -7.96
N GLY A 293 40.24 -20.83 -8.17
CA GLY A 293 39.28 -21.71 -8.84
C GLY A 293 39.55 -23.18 -8.60
N THR A 294 38.53 -23.99 -8.87
CA THR A 294 38.60 -25.45 -8.88
C THR A 294 38.49 -26.00 -10.30
N ASP A 295 39.02 -27.21 -10.50
CA ASP A 295 38.82 -28.04 -11.70
C ASP A 295 39.01 -27.25 -13.01
N HIS A 296 37.94 -27.03 -13.79
CA HIS A 296 38.00 -26.28 -15.06
C HIS A 296 38.51 -24.85 -14.89
N LEU A 297 38.10 -24.16 -13.82
CA LEU A 297 38.53 -22.80 -13.54
C LEU A 297 40.02 -22.78 -13.15
N ALA A 298 40.45 -23.77 -12.37
CA ALA A 298 41.86 -23.96 -12.03
C ALA A 298 42.72 -24.21 -13.27
N MET A 299 42.23 -25.04 -14.20
CA MET A 299 42.89 -25.27 -15.50
C MET A 299 43.02 -23.97 -16.30
N LYS A 300 41.96 -23.16 -16.37
CA LYS A 300 41.99 -21.89 -17.11
C LYS A 300 42.94 -20.87 -16.51
N ILE A 301 42.99 -20.77 -15.17
CA ILE A 301 43.96 -19.93 -14.46
C ILE A 301 45.40 -20.34 -14.84
N ARG A 302 45.69 -21.64 -14.88
CA ARG A 302 47.01 -22.17 -15.27
C ARG A 302 47.35 -21.95 -16.75
N GLU A 303 46.35 -21.91 -17.62
CA GLU A 303 46.53 -21.61 -19.04
C GLU A 303 46.94 -20.14 -19.22
N ILE A 304 46.20 -19.20 -18.63
CA ILE A 304 46.51 -17.76 -18.67
C ILE A 304 47.88 -17.48 -18.05
N ALA A 305 48.22 -18.20 -16.97
CA ALA A 305 49.52 -18.10 -16.32
C ALA A 305 50.69 -18.50 -17.23
N ARG A 306 50.49 -19.54 -18.05
CA ARG A 306 51.49 -19.99 -19.04
C ARG A 306 51.63 -18.98 -20.18
N GLU A 307 50.52 -18.37 -20.61
CA GLU A 307 50.54 -17.32 -21.64
C GLU A 307 51.27 -16.05 -21.18
N HIS A 308 51.23 -15.73 -19.88
CA HIS A 308 51.84 -14.53 -19.28
C HIS A 308 53.15 -14.80 -18.51
N ASP A 309 53.75 -15.99 -18.69
CA ASP A 309 55.01 -16.40 -18.03
C ASP A 309 55.01 -16.29 -16.48
N ILE A 310 53.84 -16.48 -15.87
CA ILE A 310 53.67 -16.47 -14.40
C ILE A 310 54.12 -17.82 -13.83
N ALA A 311 54.88 -17.79 -12.74
CA ALA A 311 55.39 -19.00 -12.12
C ALA A 311 54.25 -19.82 -11.48
N ILE A 312 54.10 -21.06 -11.92
CA ILE A 312 53.18 -22.04 -11.33
C ILE A 312 53.98 -22.92 -10.37
N VAL A 313 53.62 -22.91 -9.09
CA VAL A 313 54.29 -23.67 -8.03
C VAL A 313 53.33 -24.74 -7.50
N PRO A 314 53.66 -26.04 -7.65
CA PRO A 314 52.85 -27.10 -7.07
C PRO A 314 53.08 -27.14 -5.55
N ALA A 315 52.03 -26.84 -4.79
CA ALA A 315 52.02 -26.98 -3.34
C ALA A 315 50.60 -27.36 -2.90
N PRO A 316 50.21 -28.64 -3.02
CA PRO A 316 48.82 -29.06 -2.83
C PRO A 316 48.20 -28.67 -1.46
N PRO A 317 48.91 -28.84 -0.32
CA PRO A 317 48.36 -28.45 0.98
C PRO A 317 48.13 -26.94 1.09
N LEU A 318 49.04 -26.13 0.54
CA LEU A 318 48.94 -24.67 0.58
C LEU A 318 47.84 -24.15 -0.36
N ALA A 319 47.72 -24.71 -1.56
CA ALA A 319 46.67 -24.35 -2.51
C ALA A 319 45.27 -24.60 -1.94
N ARG A 320 45.09 -25.73 -1.23
CA ARG A 320 43.82 -26.09 -0.58
C ARG A 320 43.52 -25.14 0.58
N ALA A 321 44.51 -24.89 1.44
CA ALA A 321 44.37 -23.93 2.54
C ALA A 321 43.98 -22.53 2.02
N LEU A 322 44.69 -21.99 1.03
CA LEU A 322 44.39 -20.68 0.45
C LEU A 322 42.99 -20.61 -0.18
N TYR A 323 42.55 -21.67 -0.85
CA TYR A 323 41.23 -21.70 -1.50
C TYR A 323 40.07 -21.57 -0.51
N TYR A 324 40.14 -22.27 0.63
CA TYR A 324 39.06 -22.29 1.63
C TYR A 324 39.10 -21.13 2.62
N THR A 325 40.28 -20.53 2.83
CA THR A 325 40.48 -19.57 3.93
C THR A 325 40.49 -18.11 3.50
N THR A 326 40.67 -17.83 2.20
CA THR A 326 40.81 -16.46 1.68
C THR A 326 39.88 -16.23 0.50
N GLU A 327 39.08 -15.17 0.49
CA GLU A 327 38.25 -14.80 -0.66
C GLU A 327 39.04 -14.00 -1.72
N LEU A 328 38.42 -13.75 -2.87
CA LEU A 328 39.01 -12.91 -3.92
C LEU A 328 39.21 -11.48 -3.41
N GLU A 329 40.28 -10.83 -3.87
CA GLU A 329 40.70 -9.47 -3.52
C GLU A 329 41.01 -9.25 -2.03
N GLN A 330 41.09 -10.33 -1.24
CA GLN A 330 41.44 -10.27 0.17
C GLN A 330 42.89 -10.69 0.42
N GLN A 331 43.47 -10.15 1.49
CA GLN A 331 44.78 -10.55 1.99
C GLN A 331 44.68 -11.94 2.63
N ILE A 332 45.71 -12.75 2.43
CA ILE A 332 45.80 -14.07 3.08
C ILE A 332 45.81 -13.92 4.62
N PRO A 333 45.44 -14.96 5.39
CA PRO A 333 45.59 -14.95 6.84
C PRO A 333 47.05 -14.99 7.29
N ASP A 334 47.35 -14.36 8.44
CA ASP A 334 48.68 -14.31 9.07
C ASP A 334 49.33 -15.71 9.21
N ALA A 335 48.50 -16.70 9.54
CA ALA A 335 48.90 -18.11 9.68
C ALA A 335 49.54 -18.72 8.41
N LEU A 336 49.20 -18.20 7.22
CA LEU A 336 49.72 -18.67 5.94
C LEU A 336 50.86 -17.79 5.40
N PHE A 337 51.21 -16.69 6.07
CA PHE A 337 52.23 -15.74 5.61
C PHE A 337 53.57 -16.42 5.37
N THR A 338 54.04 -17.21 6.33
CA THR A 338 55.36 -17.86 6.25
C THR A 338 55.42 -18.84 5.08
N ALA A 339 54.35 -19.63 4.88
CA ALA A 339 54.27 -20.59 3.77
C ALA A 339 54.23 -19.87 2.41
N VAL A 340 53.45 -18.78 2.29
CA VAL A 340 53.38 -18.00 1.05
C VAL A 340 54.67 -17.21 0.79
N ALA A 341 55.32 -16.68 1.83
CA ALA A 341 56.60 -15.98 1.71
C ALA A 341 57.71 -16.89 1.20
N GLN A 342 57.74 -18.16 1.64
CA GLN A 342 58.67 -19.16 1.09
C GLN A 342 58.43 -19.42 -0.40
N VAL A 343 57.16 -19.51 -0.81
CA VAL A 343 56.79 -19.68 -2.23
C VAL A 343 57.18 -18.46 -3.07
N LEU A 344 56.90 -17.24 -2.59
CA LEU A 344 57.31 -16.01 -3.27
C LEU A 344 58.84 -15.86 -3.35
N ALA A 345 59.56 -16.18 -2.26
CA ALA A 345 61.02 -16.18 -2.24
C ALA A 345 61.60 -17.19 -3.24
N PHE A 346 61.01 -18.39 -3.32
CA PHE A 346 61.39 -19.39 -4.32
C PHE A 346 61.18 -18.88 -5.75
N VAL A 347 60.03 -18.26 -6.05
CA VAL A 347 59.77 -17.66 -7.37
C VAL A 347 60.76 -16.55 -7.68
N PHE A 348 61.11 -15.71 -6.70
CA PHE A 348 62.10 -14.65 -6.86
C PHE A 348 63.50 -15.20 -7.15
N GLN A 349 63.93 -16.23 -6.41
CA GLN A 349 65.19 -16.94 -6.67
C GLN A 349 65.18 -17.61 -8.05
N LEU A 350 64.06 -18.20 -8.47
CA LEU A 350 63.91 -18.82 -9.78
C LEU A 350 64.01 -17.80 -10.91
N LYS A 351 63.40 -16.61 -10.74
CA LYS A 351 63.53 -15.47 -11.67
C LYS A 351 64.97 -14.97 -11.74
N GLN A 352 65.68 -14.88 -10.60
CA GLN A 352 67.10 -14.51 -10.58
C GLN A 352 68.01 -15.54 -11.24
N TYR A 353 67.79 -16.84 -10.97
CA TYR A 353 68.50 -17.94 -11.61
C TYR A 353 68.35 -17.89 -13.14
N ARG A 354 67.13 -17.69 -13.65
CA ARG A 354 66.87 -17.57 -15.09
C ARG A 354 67.60 -16.37 -15.74
N LYS A 355 67.89 -15.30 -14.98
CA LYS A 355 68.54 -14.09 -15.50
C LYS A 355 70.07 -14.10 -15.39
N ARG A 356 70.63 -14.66 -14.31
CA ARG A 356 72.08 -14.53 -13.99
C ARG A 356 72.85 -15.86 -14.01
N GLY A 357 72.17 -17.00 -14.14
CA GLY A 357 72.79 -18.32 -13.98
C GLY A 357 73.19 -18.61 -12.53
N GLY A 358 73.37 -19.90 -12.18
CA GLY A 358 73.73 -20.33 -10.81
C GLY A 358 73.22 -21.73 -10.46
N GLN A 359 73.06 -22.03 -9.16
CA GLN A 359 72.45 -23.27 -8.70
C GLN A 359 70.91 -23.14 -8.76
N ARG A 360 70.22 -24.11 -9.38
CA ARG A 360 68.75 -24.10 -9.48
C ARG A 360 68.14 -24.21 -8.08
N PRO A 361 67.31 -23.23 -7.64
CA PRO A 361 66.64 -23.33 -6.35
C PRO A 361 65.69 -24.53 -6.36
N LYS A 362 65.60 -25.25 -5.24
CA LYS A 362 64.64 -26.32 -5.02
C LYS A 362 63.69 -25.88 -3.91
N LEU A 363 62.39 -25.93 -4.19
CA LEU A 363 61.39 -25.82 -3.13
C LEU A 363 61.43 -27.13 -2.34
N LYS A 364 61.51 -27.06 -1.02
CA LYS A 364 61.36 -28.24 -0.18
C LYS A 364 59.88 -28.49 0.05
N ASP A 365 59.32 -29.45 -0.68
CA ASP A 365 57.87 -29.71 -0.73
C ASP A 365 57.24 -30.10 0.63
N TYR A 366 58.05 -30.48 1.63
CA TYR A 366 57.59 -31.04 2.92
C TYR A 366 57.75 -30.11 4.15
N GLU A 367 58.28 -28.88 3.98
CA GLU A 367 58.58 -27.97 5.11
C GLU A 367 57.72 -26.69 5.11
N LEU A 368 56.63 -26.60 4.34
CA LEU A 368 55.74 -25.43 4.39
C LEU A 368 54.99 -25.41 5.74
N PRO A 369 55.20 -24.39 6.60
CA PRO A 369 54.58 -24.32 7.92
C PRO A 369 53.12 -23.92 7.77
N ILE A 370 52.25 -24.91 7.56
CA ILE A 370 50.79 -24.73 7.52
C ILE A 370 50.22 -25.25 8.84
N PRO A 371 49.61 -24.38 9.68
CA PRO A 371 49.00 -24.82 10.93
C PRO A 371 47.91 -25.87 10.70
N PRO A 372 47.73 -26.83 11.62
CA PRO A 372 46.80 -27.95 11.44
C PRO A 372 45.35 -27.51 11.25
N GLU A 373 44.95 -26.36 11.81
CA GLU A 373 43.62 -25.76 11.67
C GLU A 373 43.28 -25.30 10.24
N TYR A 374 44.29 -25.01 9.42
CA TYR A 374 44.12 -24.58 8.02
C TYR A 374 44.34 -25.70 7.00
N ARG A 375 44.60 -26.93 7.48
CA ARG A 375 44.69 -28.14 6.66
C ARG A 375 43.29 -28.73 6.44
N HIS A 376 42.38 -27.94 5.86
CA HIS A 376 41.14 -28.45 5.24
C HIS A 376 41.48 -29.47 4.19
#